data_AF-A0A1Q9EIP6-F1
#
_entry.id   AF-A0A1Q9EIP6-F1
#
_cell.length_a   1.000
_cell.length_b   1.000
_cell.length_c   1.000
_cell.angle_alpha   90.00
_cell.angle_beta   90.00
_cell.angle_gamma   90.00
#
_symmetry.space_group_name_H-M   'P 1'
#
loop_
_entity.id
_entity.type
_entity.pdbx_description
1 polymer ?
#
loop_
_entity_poly.entity_id
_entity_poly.type
_entity_poly.pdbx_seq_one_letter_code
_entity_poly.pdbx_strand_id
1 'polypeptide(L)'
;MSSRGFATQKLLRISSFDLPTQPASPAGSAGGGDHAPPSMPRESLEFSWAPAAVPVSTFEPGDLTAEAALRLAATKDLLNTSSRTYSRQEATPAEEADRLHQLALQRELEQSLQRIQQQQHSELMQQQQPFPKARGVVRQSRLDDVAKEVAELVAQVSLVVEKPGKEQPSTHPAELDKILERAAEIQQTSRLSDQDLEGSNWPFQELKLIRELVTRLEKWKSCEASAKQAMGAQSPKQDPSLNEVVTILEQAFTAWRELTQAAAEKTPSLNGQNGPELLPATSAMASSLPKSEFSALGTAFVETELAHAKKKFDEAQSNRQLAISRVQQHEADVLAEERHWMDIQSRERRRDEAARRIQKWWVRVVLYGTKSFPLNEILEHHRLLRARQCLGENLLDLRRCVHDLHIEEADRENSCLRIQRWWRKVLAKRIMKIIAVYGKVAKMRDKVEGAAAKIQAIVRANRARREVTVLRETRRVAEEEAERRLEQIKMQAIVSIQNTYRKSVAVKQVQRLRARMFAAMMSQGGSDVDMPPHMKNKLQPLSRSSWLKGTPKASAKKKREKYSS
;
A
#
# COMPACT_ATOMS: atom_id res chain seq x y z
N MET A 1 -25.21 38.84 39.05
CA MET A 1 -24.68 38.39 40.35
C MET A 1 -24.05 37.02 40.17
N SER A 2 -22.71 36.99 40.30
CA SER A 2 -21.84 35.90 40.79
C SER A 2 -21.92 34.49 40.13
N SER A 3 -21.01 34.09 39.24
CA SER A 3 -19.59 33.71 39.44
C SER A 3 -19.40 32.31 40.05
N ARG A 4 -18.90 31.37 39.23
CA ARG A 4 -18.05 30.26 39.67
C ARG A 4 -17.01 29.96 38.60
N GLY A 5 -15.87 30.64 38.72
CA GLY A 5 -14.61 30.23 38.12
C GLY A 5 -13.97 29.12 38.94
N PHE A 6 -13.46 28.09 38.28
CA PHE A 6 -12.58 27.11 38.91
C PHE A 6 -11.14 27.58 38.75
N ALA A 7 -10.59 28.09 39.85
CA ALA A 7 -9.18 28.36 40.04
C ALA A 7 -8.44 27.04 40.31
N THR A 8 -7.37 26.80 39.58
CA THR A 8 -6.34 25.81 39.93
C THR A 8 -5.10 26.58 40.40
N GLN A 9 -4.79 26.50 41.69
CA GLN A 9 -3.52 26.95 42.24
C GLN A 9 -2.92 25.88 43.16
N LYS A 10 -1.59 25.79 43.06
CA LYS A 10 -0.59 25.27 44.01
C LYS A 10 -0.45 23.76 44.20
N LEU A 11 0.69 23.22 43.75
CA LEU A 11 1.88 23.16 44.62
C LEU A 11 3.18 22.91 43.83
N LEU A 12 4.16 23.77 44.07
CA LEU A 12 5.59 23.69 43.72
C LEU A 12 6.29 22.64 44.60
N ARG A 13 7.32 21.94 44.09
CA ARG A 13 8.71 22.02 44.63
C ARG A 13 9.76 21.10 43.93
N ILE A 14 10.97 21.66 43.86
CA ILE A 14 12.33 21.04 43.82
C ILE A 14 12.87 20.61 42.44
N SER A 15 13.75 21.41 41.83
CA SER A 15 15.21 21.40 42.05
C SER A 15 15.91 22.38 41.08
N SER A 16 16.40 23.49 41.60
CA SER A 16 17.37 24.37 40.95
C SER A 16 18.76 23.73 41.06
N PHE A 17 19.48 23.63 39.94
CA PHE A 17 20.87 23.17 39.90
C PHE A 17 21.76 24.41 39.79
N ASP A 18 22.65 24.57 40.77
CA ASP A 18 23.61 25.67 40.87
C ASP A 18 24.69 25.58 39.78
N LEU A 19 25.00 26.73 39.17
CA LEU A 19 26.15 26.94 38.28
C LEU A 19 27.26 27.61 39.10
N PRO A 20 28.51 27.11 39.06
CA PRO A 20 29.59 27.75 39.76
C PRO A 20 30.09 28.98 39.00
N THR A 21 30.03 30.10 39.71
CA THR A 21 30.77 31.34 39.48
C THR A 21 32.27 31.06 39.46
N GLN A 22 32.99 31.58 38.47
CA GLN A 22 34.44 31.74 38.55
C GLN A 22 34.84 33.22 38.50
N PRO A 23 35.92 33.59 39.21
CA PRO A 23 36.19 34.96 39.60
C PRO A 23 36.95 35.76 38.53
N ALA A 24 36.68 37.06 38.55
CA ALA A 24 37.45 38.10 37.90
C ALA A 24 38.83 38.27 38.57
N SER A 25 39.84 38.57 37.75
CA SER A 25 41.07 39.26 38.16
C SER A 25 41.92 39.68 36.95
N PRO A 26 42.82 40.67 37.10
CA PRO A 26 42.59 41.99 36.52
C PRO A 26 43.67 42.44 35.52
N ALA A 27 43.47 43.67 35.07
CA ALA A 27 44.28 44.49 34.17
C ALA A 27 45.81 44.38 34.33
N GLY A 28 46.48 44.41 33.18
CA GLY A 28 47.91 44.67 33.03
C GLY A 28 48.14 45.48 31.75
N SER A 29 48.41 46.76 31.95
CA SER A 29 48.77 47.78 30.95
C SER A 29 50.18 47.58 30.39
N ALA A 30 50.38 47.99 29.13
CA ALA A 30 51.54 48.70 28.58
C ALA A 30 52.03 48.15 27.23
N GLY A 31 52.33 49.07 26.32
CA GLY A 31 53.35 48.86 25.28
C GLY A 31 52.86 49.00 23.85
N GLY A 32 52.98 50.21 23.32
CA GLY A 32 52.87 50.49 21.89
C GLY A 32 53.99 49.87 21.06
N GLY A 33 53.79 49.87 19.75
CA GLY A 33 54.73 49.38 18.77
C GLY A 33 54.12 49.42 17.38
N ASP A 34 54.10 50.62 16.79
CA ASP A 34 53.92 50.85 15.37
C ASP A 34 54.94 50.03 14.57
N HIS A 35 54.49 49.07 13.77
CA HIS A 35 55.21 48.65 12.58
C HIS A 35 54.23 48.13 11.52
N ALA A 36 54.03 48.96 10.49
CA ALA A 36 53.39 48.60 9.25
C ALA A 36 54.18 47.49 8.53
N PRO A 37 53.54 46.44 7.99
CA PRO A 37 54.15 45.58 6.99
C PRO A 37 53.90 46.12 5.57
N PRO A 38 54.85 45.94 4.65
CA PRO A 38 54.80 46.53 3.32
C PRO A 38 53.84 45.76 2.40
N SER A 39 53.14 46.55 1.60
CA SER A 39 52.41 46.15 0.40
C SER A 39 53.28 45.35 -0.57
N MET A 40 52.75 44.22 -1.05
CA MET A 40 53.25 43.51 -2.23
C MET A 40 52.11 43.36 -3.26
N PRO A 41 52.44 43.36 -4.57
CA PRO A 41 51.51 43.69 -5.63
C PRO A 41 50.58 42.52 -5.98
N ARG A 42 49.35 42.88 -6.36
CA ARG A 42 48.40 42.01 -7.05
C ARG A 42 48.88 41.83 -8.50
N GLU A 43 49.41 40.66 -8.82
CA GLU A 43 49.49 40.19 -10.20
C GLU A 43 48.24 39.40 -10.56
N SER A 44 47.54 39.91 -11.56
CA SER A 44 46.39 39.31 -12.23
C SER A 44 46.90 38.26 -13.20
N LEU A 45 46.72 36.98 -12.92
CA LEU A 45 46.94 35.90 -13.88
C LEU A 45 45.60 35.26 -14.22
N GLU A 46 45.06 35.67 -15.36
CA GLU A 46 44.04 34.94 -16.10
C GLU A 46 44.63 33.60 -16.53
N PHE A 47 44.01 32.48 -16.14
CA PHE A 47 44.39 31.16 -16.62
C PHE A 47 43.18 30.42 -17.19
N SER A 48 43.23 30.25 -18.51
CA SER A 48 42.30 29.52 -19.37
C SER A 48 42.21 28.04 -18.97
N TRP A 49 40.99 27.52 -18.93
CA TRP A 49 40.71 26.10 -18.72
C TRP A 49 40.58 25.38 -20.06
N ALA A 50 41.41 24.38 -20.30
CA ALA A 50 41.12 23.32 -21.26
C ALA A 50 41.47 21.95 -20.62
N PRO A 51 40.53 20.99 -20.54
CA PRO A 51 40.83 19.67 -19.98
C PRO A 51 41.40 18.75 -21.05
N ALA A 52 42.61 18.25 -20.83
CA ALA A 52 43.16 17.10 -21.56
C ALA A 52 42.72 15.81 -20.86
N ALA A 53 42.06 14.93 -21.62
CA ALA A 53 41.66 13.60 -21.19
C ALA A 53 42.86 12.64 -21.17
N VAL A 54 43.02 11.86 -20.10
CA VAL A 54 44.02 10.78 -19.96
C VAL A 54 43.38 9.59 -19.21
N PRO A 55 43.73 8.32 -19.55
CA PRO A 55 42.84 7.19 -19.36
C PRO A 55 42.98 6.48 -17.99
N VAL A 56 41.90 5.75 -17.68
CA VAL A 56 41.71 4.92 -16.49
C VAL A 56 42.61 3.68 -16.54
N SER A 57 43.45 3.51 -15.52
CA SER A 57 44.16 2.26 -15.22
C SER A 57 43.36 1.46 -14.20
N THR A 58 43.00 0.24 -14.57
CA THR A 58 42.41 -0.80 -13.72
C THR A 58 43.41 -1.27 -12.65
N PHE A 59 42.92 -1.53 -11.43
CA PHE A 59 43.68 -2.11 -10.31
C PHE A 59 42.88 -3.30 -9.75
N GLU A 60 43.54 -4.46 -9.63
CA GLU A 60 43.02 -5.73 -9.12
C GLU A 60 43.04 -5.78 -7.58
N PRO A 61 42.02 -6.34 -6.88
CA PRO A 61 42.03 -6.49 -5.42
C PRO A 61 42.21 -7.97 -5.00
N GLY A 62 43.43 -8.35 -4.60
CA GLY A 62 43.78 -9.75 -4.27
C GLY A 62 43.80 -10.16 -2.79
N ASP A 63 44.23 -9.31 -1.84
CA ASP A 63 44.85 -9.86 -0.61
C ASP A 63 44.14 -9.63 0.73
N LEU A 64 42.91 -9.07 0.75
CA LEU A 64 42.25 -8.71 2.03
C LEU A 64 41.30 -9.78 2.62
N THR A 65 41.05 -10.89 1.93
CA THR A 65 40.02 -11.88 2.35
C THR A 65 40.56 -13.00 3.25
N ALA A 66 41.84 -13.35 3.17
CA ALA A 66 42.41 -14.47 3.91
C ALA A 66 42.61 -14.19 5.42
N GLU A 67 43.02 -12.97 5.78
CA GLU A 67 43.28 -12.60 7.18
C GLU A 67 41.96 -12.45 7.99
N ALA A 68 40.88 -12.02 7.33
CA ALA A 68 39.56 -11.93 7.95
C ALA A 68 38.97 -13.32 8.27
N ALA A 69 39.20 -14.31 7.41
CA ALA A 69 38.74 -15.68 7.62
C ALA A 69 39.43 -16.36 8.82
N LEU A 70 40.74 -16.11 9.02
CA LEU A 70 41.51 -16.67 10.13
C LEU A 70 41.09 -16.10 11.50
N ARG A 71 40.73 -14.81 11.58
CA ARG A 71 40.24 -14.20 12.84
C ARG A 71 38.84 -14.67 13.23
N LEU A 72 38.01 -15.03 12.25
CA LEU A 72 36.66 -15.58 12.49
C LEU A 72 36.72 -17.05 12.97
N ALA A 73 37.70 -17.83 12.52
CA ALA A 73 37.90 -19.19 13.00
C ALA A 73 38.36 -19.22 14.47
N ALA A 74 39.33 -18.37 14.85
CA ALA A 74 39.88 -18.35 16.21
C ALA A 74 38.88 -17.91 17.30
N THR A 75 37.89 -17.08 16.96
CA THR A 75 36.86 -16.63 17.92
C THR A 75 35.78 -17.67 18.20
N LYS A 76 35.57 -18.62 17.27
CA LYS A 76 34.59 -19.72 17.43
C LYS A 76 35.05 -20.78 18.45
N ASP A 77 36.35 -21.06 18.52
CA ASP A 77 36.91 -22.07 19.42
C ASP A 77 36.98 -21.60 20.89
N LEU A 78 37.15 -20.29 21.11
CA LEU A 78 37.12 -19.70 22.46
C LEU A 78 35.71 -19.72 23.09
N LEU A 79 34.65 -19.63 22.29
CA LEU A 79 33.27 -19.71 22.79
C LEU A 79 32.84 -21.15 23.12
N ASN A 80 33.34 -22.14 22.38
CA ASN A 80 33.04 -23.55 22.63
C ASN A 80 33.76 -24.11 23.86
N THR A 81 34.94 -23.59 24.20
CA THR A 81 35.70 -24.03 25.38
C THR A 81 35.13 -23.48 26.69
N SER A 82 34.56 -22.27 26.68
CA SER A 82 33.95 -21.67 27.88
C SER A 82 32.62 -22.32 28.29
N SER A 83 31.95 -23.07 27.42
CA SER A 83 30.67 -23.74 27.73
C SER A 83 30.84 -25.11 28.39
N ARG A 84 32.06 -25.67 28.45
CA ARG A 84 32.31 -27.04 28.95
C ARG A 84 32.58 -27.15 30.45
N THR A 85 32.74 -26.05 31.18
CA THR A 85 33.18 -26.09 32.59
C THR A 85 32.09 -25.77 33.63
N TYR A 86 30.84 -25.47 33.22
CA TYR A 86 29.75 -25.25 34.18
C TYR A 86 28.86 -26.49 34.38
N SER A 87 29.15 -27.17 35.48
CA SER A 87 28.22 -27.82 36.42
C SER A 87 27.12 -28.74 35.87
N ARG A 88 27.36 -30.04 36.05
CA ARG A 88 26.40 -31.15 35.97
C ARG A 88 25.46 -31.10 37.19
N GLN A 89 24.62 -30.07 37.28
CA GLN A 89 23.41 -30.09 38.10
C GLN A 89 22.25 -30.42 37.17
N GLU A 90 21.41 -31.38 37.56
CA GLU A 90 20.23 -31.81 36.82
C GLU A 90 19.32 -30.59 36.60
N ALA A 91 19.29 -30.08 35.37
CA ALA A 91 18.46 -28.95 34.99
C ALA A 91 16.99 -29.35 35.19
N THR A 92 16.22 -28.44 35.77
CA THR A 92 14.79 -28.69 35.95
C THR A 92 14.10 -28.78 34.57
N PRO A 93 12.98 -29.52 34.42
CA PRO A 93 12.27 -29.65 33.15
C PRO A 93 11.90 -28.29 32.52
N ALA A 94 11.73 -27.25 33.35
CA ALA A 94 11.47 -25.88 32.90
C ALA A 94 12.70 -25.23 32.25
N GLU A 95 13.89 -25.42 32.81
CA GLU A 95 15.15 -24.92 32.23
C GLU A 95 15.52 -25.64 30.94
N GLU A 96 15.16 -26.92 30.82
CA GLU A 96 15.34 -27.68 29.59
C GLU A 96 14.41 -27.17 28.46
N ALA A 97 13.16 -26.84 28.78
CA ALA A 97 12.23 -26.22 27.84
C ALA A 97 12.73 -24.83 27.37
N ASP A 98 13.25 -24.00 28.29
CA ASP A 98 13.83 -22.70 27.94
C ASP A 98 15.09 -22.83 27.09
N ARG A 99 15.95 -23.83 27.36
CA ARG A 99 17.12 -24.14 26.51
C ARG A 99 16.71 -24.58 25.12
N LEU A 100 15.69 -25.42 24.99
CA LEU A 100 15.16 -25.84 23.69
C LEU A 100 14.55 -24.67 22.92
N HIS A 101 13.87 -23.75 23.61
CA HIS A 101 13.33 -22.54 23.00
C HIS A 101 14.44 -21.59 22.51
N GLN A 102 15.50 -21.40 23.30
CA GLN A 102 16.67 -20.63 22.89
C GLN A 102 17.39 -21.24 21.68
N LEU A 103 17.54 -22.57 21.65
CA LEU A 103 18.12 -23.27 20.50
C LEU A 103 17.25 -23.16 19.24
N ALA A 104 15.92 -23.15 19.39
CA ALA A 104 15.00 -22.93 18.28
C ALA A 104 15.15 -21.52 17.70
N LEU A 105 15.19 -20.48 18.56
CA LEU A 105 15.43 -19.09 18.14
C LEU A 105 16.80 -18.91 17.48
N GLN A 106 17.84 -19.60 17.97
CA GLN A 106 19.16 -19.56 17.38
C GLN A 106 19.17 -20.17 15.98
N ARG A 107 18.50 -21.30 15.77
CA ARG A 107 18.36 -21.93 14.44
C ARG A 107 17.58 -21.03 13.47
N GLU A 108 16.53 -20.37 13.94
CA GLU A 108 15.75 -19.44 13.11
C GLU A 108 16.59 -18.22 12.68
N LEU A 109 17.41 -17.70 13.60
CA LEU A 109 18.37 -16.63 13.29
C LEU A 109 19.40 -17.09 12.23
N GLU A 110 19.98 -18.28 12.38
CA GLU A 110 20.94 -18.84 11.43
C GLU A 110 20.32 -19.05 10.04
N GLN A 111 19.08 -19.55 9.98
CA GLN A 111 18.34 -19.68 8.72
C GLN A 111 18.06 -18.32 8.07
N SER A 112 17.73 -17.30 8.86
CA SER A 112 17.49 -15.94 8.34
C SER A 112 18.77 -15.33 7.74
N LEU A 113 19.92 -15.52 8.39
CA LEU A 113 21.22 -15.09 7.89
C LEU A 113 21.58 -15.80 6.58
N GLN A 114 21.31 -17.10 6.48
CA GLN A 114 21.56 -17.88 5.27
C GLN A 114 20.70 -17.40 4.09
N ARG A 115 19.43 -17.04 4.33
CA ARG A 115 18.55 -16.44 3.30
C ARG A 115 19.07 -15.09 2.82
N ILE A 116 19.53 -14.24 3.74
CA ILE A 116 20.11 -12.93 3.39
C ILE A 116 21.37 -13.12 2.53
N GLN A 117 22.24 -14.07 2.89
CA GLN A 117 23.43 -14.36 2.08
C GLN A 117 23.08 -14.90 0.68
N GLN A 118 22.08 -15.78 0.57
CA GLN A 118 21.60 -16.27 -0.73
C GLN A 118 21.02 -15.13 -1.58
N GLN A 119 20.24 -14.22 -0.98
CA GLN A 119 19.72 -13.04 -1.68
C GLN A 119 20.85 -12.15 -2.18
N GLN A 120 21.81 -11.81 -1.32
CA GLN A 120 22.96 -11.00 -1.72
C GLN A 120 23.78 -11.65 -2.83
N HIS A 121 23.99 -12.97 -2.78
CA HIS A 121 24.69 -13.69 -3.84
C HIS A 121 23.91 -13.66 -5.16
N SER A 122 22.58 -13.82 -5.11
CA SER A 122 21.73 -13.71 -6.31
C SER A 122 21.73 -12.31 -6.92
N GLU A 123 21.73 -11.26 -6.10
CA GLU A 123 21.84 -9.87 -6.54
C GLU A 123 23.21 -9.59 -7.18
N LEU A 124 24.29 -10.11 -6.59
CA LEU A 124 25.65 -9.99 -7.13
C LEU A 124 25.78 -10.69 -8.49
N MET A 125 25.16 -11.87 -8.64
CA MET A 125 25.14 -12.59 -9.92
C MET A 125 24.28 -11.88 -10.98
N GLN A 126 23.20 -11.18 -10.59
CA GLN A 126 22.44 -10.34 -11.51
C GLN A 126 23.22 -9.08 -11.94
N GLN A 127 23.98 -8.47 -11.03
CA GLN A 127 24.80 -7.30 -11.36
C GLN A 127 26.04 -7.63 -12.22
N GLN A 128 26.50 -8.88 -12.18
CA GLN A 128 27.61 -9.35 -13.03
C GLN A 128 27.18 -9.82 -14.42
N GLN A 129 25.91 -9.68 -14.80
CA GLN A 129 25.56 -9.87 -16.22
C GLN A 129 26.32 -8.82 -17.05
N PRO A 130 27.13 -9.25 -18.04
CA PRO A 130 27.86 -8.32 -18.88
C PRO A 130 26.85 -7.39 -19.55
N PHE A 131 27.04 -6.07 -19.39
CA PHE A 131 26.26 -5.07 -20.11
C PHE A 131 26.07 -5.54 -21.56
N PRO A 132 24.83 -5.70 -22.06
CA PRO A 132 24.58 -6.20 -23.41
C PRO A 132 25.33 -5.32 -24.41
N LYS A 133 26.41 -5.87 -24.98
CA LYS A 133 27.42 -5.13 -25.76
C LYS A 133 26.92 -4.59 -27.09
N ALA A 134 25.67 -4.83 -27.47
CA ALA A 134 25.06 -4.29 -28.67
C ALA A 134 23.75 -3.61 -28.33
N ARG A 135 23.68 -2.31 -28.61
CA ARG A 135 22.46 -1.48 -28.56
C ARG A 135 21.28 -2.15 -29.28
N GLY A 136 21.56 -3.00 -30.28
CA GLY A 136 20.57 -3.82 -30.99
C GLY A 136 19.88 -4.88 -30.12
N VAL A 137 20.60 -5.57 -29.22
CA VAL A 137 20.02 -6.64 -28.37
C VAL A 137 19.08 -6.05 -27.32
N VAL A 138 19.47 -4.92 -26.71
CA VAL A 138 18.60 -4.18 -25.78
C VAL A 138 17.37 -3.64 -26.49
N ARG A 139 17.54 -3.17 -27.73
CA ARG A 139 16.42 -2.71 -28.56
C ARG A 139 15.47 -3.86 -28.85
N GLN A 140 15.98 -5.00 -29.34
CA GLN A 140 15.18 -6.18 -29.66
C GLN A 140 14.41 -6.71 -28.45
N SER A 141 15.05 -6.84 -27.29
CA SER A 141 14.38 -7.26 -26.05
C SER A 141 13.23 -6.32 -25.68
N ARG A 142 13.38 -5.01 -25.88
CA ARG A 142 12.29 -4.05 -25.67
C ARG A 142 11.20 -4.17 -26.74
N LEU A 143 11.54 -4.44 -28.01
CA LEU A 143 10.53 -4.70 -29.03
C LEU A 143 9.73 -5.97 -28.68
N ASP A 144 10.39 -7.02 -28.18
CA ASP A 144 9.77 -8.29 -27.82
C ASP A 144 8.81 -8.14 -26.62
N ASP A 145 9.17 -7.34 -25.61
CA ASP A 145 8.31 -7.07 -24.45
C ASP A 145 7.07 -6.26 -24.86
N VAL A 146 7.25 -5.21 -25.66
CA VAL A 146 6.13 -4.38 -26.12
C VAL A 146 5.27 -5.16 -27.14
N ALA A 147 5.84 -6.06 -27.94
CA ALA A 147 5.08 -6.94 -28.83
C ALA A 147 4.11 -7.85 -28.06
N LYS A 148 4.49 -8.35 -26.87
CA LYS A 148 3.58 -9.10 -26.00
C LYS A 148 2.43 -8.24 -25.50
N GLU A 149 2.72 -7.02 -25.02
CA GLU A 149 1.69 -6.09 -24.56
C GLU A 149 0.70 -5.71 -25.67
N VAL A 150 1.20 -5.53 -26.90
CA VAL A 150 0.35 -5.27 -28.08
C VAL A 150 -0.49 -6.49 -28.44
N ALA A 151 0.06 -7.71 -28.39
CA ALA A 151 -0.70 -8.93 -28.65
C ALA A 151 -1.83 -9.13 -27.63
N GLU A 152 -1.56 -8.84 -26.35
CA GLU A 152 -2.59 -8.85 -25.30
C GLU A 152 -3.68 -7.80 -25.55
N LEU A 153 -3.30 -6.60 -25.95
CA LEU A 153 -4.24 -5.53 -26.29
C LEU A 153 -5.12 -5.93 -27.49
N VAL A 154 -4.53 -6.50 -28.54
CA VAL A 154 -5.26 -7.00 -29.71
C VAL A 154 -6.25 -8.09 -29.31
N ALA A 155 -5.84 -9.04 -28.45
CA ALA A 155 -6.74 -10.07 -27.95
C ALA A 155 -7.91 -9.48 -27.13
N GLN A 156 -7.67 -8.42 -26.34
CA GLN A 156 -8.73 -7.69 -25.64
C GLN A 156 -9.68 -6.97 -26.61
N VAL A 157 -9.15 -6.33 -27.65
CA VAL A 157 -9.95 -5.68 -28.70
C VAL A 157 -10.81 -6.72 -29.41
N SER A 158 -10.24 -7.86 -29.83
CA SER A 158 -11.01 -8.95 -30.45
C SER A 158 -12.08 -9.49 -29.51
N LEU A 159 -11.80 -9.69 -28.22
CA LEU A 159 -12.81 -10.12 -27.24
C LEU A 159 -13.96 -9.12 -27.07
N VAL A 160 -13.69 -7.83 -27.27
CA VAL A 160 -14.67 -6.76 -27.15
C VAL A 160 -15.47 -6.58 -28.45
N VAL A 161 -14.82 -6.71 -29.61
CA VAL A 161 -15.42 -6.51 -30.93
C VAL A 161 -16.16 -7.76 -31.41
N GLU A 162 -15.61 -8.95 -31.18
CA GLU A 162 -16.03 -10.16 -31.86
C GLU A 162 -17.06 -11.00 -31.11
N LYS A 163 -17.57 -10.65 -29.91
CA LYS A 163 -18.54 -11.49 -29.15
C LYS A 163 -19.67 -12.00 -30.07
N PRO A 164 -19.56 -13.21 -30.64
CA PRO A 164 -20.42 -13.62 -31.71
C PRO A 164 -21.60 -14.34 -31.06
N GLY A 165 -22.81 -13.79 -31.24
CA GLY A 165 -24.04 -14.43 -30.78
C GLY A 165 -24.84 -13.69 -29.72
N LYS A 166 -24.50 -12.43 -29.39
CA LYS A 166 -25.46 -11.52 -28.75
C LYS A 166 -25.88 -10.49 -29.78
N GLU A 167 -27.16 -10.48 -30.13
CA GLU A 167 -27.78 -9.61 -31.17
C GLU A 167 -27.66 -8.10 -30.91
N GLN A 168 -26.93 -7.69 -29.87
CA GLN A 168 -26.52 -6.32 -29.66
C GLN A 168 -25.05 -6.29 -29.21
N PRO A 169 -24.14 -5.66 -29.98
CA PRO A 169 -22.80 -5.34 -29.50
C PRO A 169 -22.91 -4.23 -28.45
N SER A 170 -23.26 -4.61 -27.22
CA SER A 170 -23.25 -3.70 -26.07
C SER A 170 -21.83 -3.58 -25.52
N THR A 171 -20.89 -3.17 -26.37
CA THR A 171 -19.57 -2.78 -25.89
C THR A 171 -19.72 -1.48 -25.12
N HIS A 172 -19.50 -1.53 -23.81
CA HIS A 172 -19.64 -0.35 -22.98
C HIS A 172 -18.52 0.65 -23.34
N PRO A 173 -18.82 1.95 -23.54
CA PRO A 173 -17.82 2.95 -23.96
C PRO A 173 -16.63 3.06 -22.99
N ALA A 174 -16.82 2.75 -21.70
CA ALA A 174 -15.73 2.71 -20.73
C ALA A 174 -14.73 1.56 -20.95
N GLU A 175 -15.13 0.45 -21.59
CA GLU A 175 -14.19 -0.64 -21.93
C GLU A 175 -13.30 -0.23 -23.09
N LEU A 176 -13.86 0.48 -24.08
CA LEU A 176 -13.10 1.13 -25.16
C LEU A 176 -12.09 2.13 -24.59
N ASP A 177 -12.49 2.96 -23.63
CA ASP A 177 -11.57 3.93 -23.01
C ASP A 177 -10.37 3.30 -22.33
N LYS A 178 -10.56 2.18 -21.63
CA LYS A 178 -9.45 1.44 -21.00
C LYS A 178 -8.48 0.86 -22.03
N ILE A 179 -9.00 0.34 -23.14
CA ILE A 179 -8.18 -0.17 -24.25
C ILE A 179 -7.37 0.98 -24.86
N LEU A 180 -7.97 2.16 -25.00
CA LEU A 180 -7.32 3.35 -25.54
C LEU A 180 -6.23 3.91 -24.62
N GLU A 181 -6.49 4.01 -23.32
CA GLU A 181 -5.48 4.39 -22.33
C GLU A 181 -4.29 3.43 -22.38
N ARG A 182 -4.56 2.11 -22.43
CA ARG A 182 -3.50 1.11 -22.51
C ARG A 182 -2.69 1.20 -23.81
N ALA A 183 -3.34 1.47 -24.94
CA ALA A 183 -2.66 1.70 -26.21
C ALA A 183 -1.72 2.93 -26.15
N ALA A 184 -2.17 4.01 -25.51
CA ALA A 184 -1.38 5.23 -25.33
C ALA A 184 -0.17 5.01 -24.40
N GLU A 185 -0.34 4.22 -23.32
CA GLU A 185 0.76 3.84 -22.42
C GLU A 185 1.85 3.04 -23.14
N ILE A 186 1.45 2.03 -23.93
CA ILE A 186 2.35 1.21 -24.75
C ILE A 186 3.15 2.09 -25.73
N GLN A 187 2.50 3.10 -26.32
CA GLN A 187 3.17 4.05 -27.21
C GLN A 187 4.17 4.96 -26.47
N GLN A 188 3.78 5.53 -25.33
CA GLN A 188 4.66 6.41 -24.54
C GLN A 188 5.89 5.68 -23.99
N THR A 189 5.72 4.42 -23.57
CA THR A 189 6.78 3.59 -23.01
C THR A 189 7.75 3.09 -24.07
N SER A 190 7.26 2.72 -25.25
CA SER A 190 8.09 2.21 -26.34
C SER A 190 8.98 3.28 -26.97
N ARG A 191 8.55 4.55 -27.05
CA ARG A 191 9.30 5.67 -27.69
C ARG A 191 9.80 5.35 -29.10
N LEU A 192 9.11 4.46 -29.82
CA LEU A 192 9.47 4.07 -31.18
C LEU A 192 8.86 5.04 -32.17
N SER A 193 9.62 5.42 -33.18
CA SER A 193 9.08 6.20 -34.30
C SER A 193 8.23 5.28 -35.19
N ASP A 194 7.27 5.84 -35.93
CA ASP A 194 6.44 5.07 -36.86
C ASP A 194 7.29 4.37 -37.94
N GLN A 195 8.43 4.97 -38.31
CA GLN A 195 9.41 4.36 -39.22
C GLN A 195 10.15 3.15 -38.61
N ASP A 196 10.45 3.18 -37.29
CA ASP A 196 11.07 2.05 -36.59
C ASP A 196 10.08 0.87 -36.49
N LEU A 197 8.77 1.15 -36.39
CA LEU A 197 7.71 0.14 -36.33
C LEU A 197 7.47 -0.53 -37.70
N GLU A 198 7.48 0.23 -38.80
CA GLU A 198 7.34 -0.33 -40.15
C GLU A 198 8.50 -1.27 -40.52
N GLY A 199 9.72 -0.99 -40.06
CA GLY A 199 10.90 -1.81 -40.39
C GLY A 199 11.05 -3.11 -39.59
N SER A 200 10.26 -3.32 -38.53
CA SER A 200 10.50 -4.40 -37.55
C SER A 200 9.53 -5.60 -37.64
N ASN A 201 8.74 -5.73 -38.72
CA ASN A 201 7.64 -6.72 -38.82
C ASN A 201 6.67 -6.64 -37.62
N TRP A 202 6.62 -5.49 -36.95
CA TRP A 202 5.68 -5.22 -35.88
C TRP A 202 4.26 -5.14 -36.48
N PRO A 203 3.20 -5.50 -35.74
CA PRO A 203 1.80 -5.23 -36.10
C PRO A 203 1.47 -3.72 -36.22
N PHE A 204 2.14 -3.05 -37.15
CA PHE A 204 1.99 -1.63 -37.45
C PHE A 204 0.62 -1.34 -38.05
N GLN A 205 0.09 -2.27 -38.85
CA GLN A 205 -1.24 -2.13 -39.43
C GLN A 205 -2.29 -2.08 -38.31
N GLU A 206 -2.23 -2.99 -37.34
CA GLU A 206 -3.13 -3.08 -36.20
C GLU A 206 -3.05 -1.83 -35.32
N LEU A 207 -1.85 -1.32 -35.04
CA LEU A 207 -1.69 -0.04 -34.33
C LEU A 207 -2.26 1.14 -35.13
N LYS A 208 -2.07 1.17 -36.44
CA LYS A 208 -2.67 2.19 -37.32
C LYS A 208 -4.19 2.11 -37.31
N LEU A 209 -4.76 0.89 -37.27
CA LEU A 209 -6.20 0.69 -37.12
C LEU A 209 -6.71 1.17 -35.77
N ILE A 210 -6.00 0.86 -34.69
CA ILE A 210 -6.33 1.34 -33.35
C ILE A 210 -6.32 2.88 -33.36
N ARG A 211 -5.28 3.53 -33.92
CA ARG A 211 -5.22 5.00 -34.06
C ARG A 211 -6.41 5.57 -34.83
N GLU A 212 -6.74 4.96 -35.96
CA GLU A 212 -7.90 5.37 -36.77
C GLU A 212 -9.22 5.23 -35.97
N LEU A 213 -9.39 4.13 -35.23
CA LEU A 213 -10.53 3.93 -34.35
C LEU A 213 -10.57 4.94 -33.19
N VAL A 214 -9.41 5.27 -32.59
CA VAL A 214 -9.31 6.30 -31.53
C VAL A 214 -9.82 7.64 -32.06
N THR A 215 -9.30 8.09 -33.21
CA THR A 215 -9.68 9.39 -33.78
C THR A 215 -11.16 9.45 -34.13
N ARG A 216 -11.74 8.36 -34.65
CA ARG A 216 -13.18 8.26 -34.94
C ARG A 216 -14.01 8.24 -33.65
N LEU A 217 -13.54 7.58 -32.59
CA LEU A 217 -14.22 7.57 -31.29
C LEU A 217 -14.18 8.94 -30.62
N GLU A 218 -13.04 9.64 -30.63
CA GLU A 218 -12.91 11.00 -30.11
C GLU A 218 -13.83 11.97 -30.84
N LYS A 219 -13.89 11.87 -32.18
CA LYS A 219 -14.84 12.63 -33.00
C LYS A 219 -16.28 12.36 -32.58
N TRP A 220 -16.66 11.09 -32.41
CA TRP A 220 -17.99 10.72 -31.94
C TRP A 220 -18.28 11.27 -30.54
N LYS A 221 -17.36 11.15 -29.59
CA LYS A 221 -17.49 11.69 -28.22
C LYS A 221 -17.66 13.20 -28.20
N SER A 222 -16.91 13.92 -29.04
CA SER A 222 -17.07 15.37 -29.19
C SER A 222 -18.46 15.71 -29.71
N CYS A 223 -18.94 15.01 -30.75
CA CYS A 223 -20.30 15.20 -31.27
C CYS A 223 -21.38 14.83 -30.24
N GLU A 224 -21.18 13.77 -29.46
CA GLU A 224 -22.09 13.35 -28.40
C GLU A 224 -22.14 14.39 -27.27
N ALA A 225 -20.99 14.95 -26.87
CA ALA A 225 -20.92 16.03 -25.89
C ALA A 225 -21.63 17.29 -26.39
N SER A 226 -21.42 17.68 -27.65
CA SER A 226 -22.16 18.78 -28.29
C SER A 226 -23.67 18.51 -28.34
N ALA A 227 -24.09 17.28 -28.65
CA ALA A 227 -25.50 16.88 -28.65
C ALA A 227 -26.11 16.96 -27.24
N LYS A 228 -25.39 16.45 -26.22
CA LYS A 228 -25.80 16.54 -24.82
C LYS A 228 -25.87 17.99 -24.33
N GLN A 229 -24.94 18.84 -24.76
CA GLN A 229 -24.95 20.26 -24.42
C GLN A 229 -26.13 21.00 -25.08
N ALA A 230 -26.43 20.68 -26.34
CA ALA A 230 -27.57 21.24 -27.07
C ALA A 230 -28.92 20.77 -26.50
N MET A 231 -29.05 19.48 -26.14
CA MET A 231 -30.26 18.93 -25.55
C MET A 231 -30.42 19.27 -24.06
N GLY A 232 -29.31 19.43 -23.35
CA GLY A 232 -29.26 19.60 -21.90
C GLY A 232 -29.06 21.06 -21.48
N ALA A 233 -29.44 22.03 -22.29
CA ALA A 233 -29.26 23.46 -22.03
C ALA A 233 -29.71 23.85 -20.60
N GLN A 234 -28.74 23.91 -19.68
CA GLN A 234 -28.90 24.41 -18.31
C GLN A 234 -28.71 25.93 -18.23
N SER A 235 -28.48 26.61 -19.36
CA SER A 235 -28.39 28.07 -19.40
C SER A 235 -29.71 28.67 -19.90
N PRO A 236 -30.48 29.36 -19.06
CA PRO A 236 -31.83 29.84 -19.38
C PRO A 236 -31.89 31.02 -20.36
N LYS A 237 -30.86 31.24 -21.18
CA LYS A 237 -30.73 32.46 -22.00
C LYS A 237 -30.65 32.25 -23.51
N GLN A 238 -30.50 31.02 -24.00
CA GLN A 238 -30.49 30.74 -25.44
C GLN A 238 -30.84 29.26 -25.64
N ASP A 239 -32.10 28.99 -25.97
CA ASP A 239 -32.49 27.67 -26.46
C ASP A 239 -31.89 27.51 -27.88
N PRO A 240 -31.11 26.45 -28.13
CA PRO A 240 -30.58 26.19 -29.47
C PRO A 240 -31.74 26.03 -30.46
N SER A 241 -31.57 26.54 -31.67
CA SER A 241 -32.62 26.41 -32.69
C SER A 241 -32.84 24.92 -33.01
N LEU A 242 -34.08 24.53 -33.35
CA LEU A 242 -34.37 23.12 -33.70
C LEU A 242 -33.43 22.59 -34.81
N ASN A 243 -33.10 23.45 -35.78
CA ASN A 243 -32.17 23.13 -36.87
C ASN A 243 -30.74 22.86 -36.36
N GLU A 244 -30.29 23.60 -35.35
CA GLU A 244 -28.99 23.38 -34.71
C GLU A 244 -28.96 22.04 -33.96
N VAL A 245 -30.03 21.68 -33.25
CA VAL A 245 -30.13 20.38 -32.57
C VAL A 245 -30.13 19.23 -33.60
N VAL A 246 -30.89 19.37 -34.69
CA VAL A 246 -30.93 18.36 -35.77
C VAL A 246 -29.55 18.18 -36.41
N THR A 247 -28.87 19.27 -36.78
CA THR A 247 -27.53 19.18 -37.39
C THR A 247 -26.49 18.55 -36.45
N ILE A 248 -26.54 18.85 -35.14
CA ILE A 248 -25.64 18.24 -34.16
C ILE A 248 -25.92 16.72 -34.01
N LEU A 249 -27.19 16.32 -34.01
CA LEU A 249 -27.56 14.90 -33.98
C LEU A 249 -27.13 14.17 -35.25
N GLU A 250 -27.31 14.77 -36.43
CA GLU A 250 -26.83 14.22 -37.70
C GLU A 250 -25.31 14.02 -37.70
N GLN A 251 -24.55 14.97 -37.16
CA GLN A 251 -23.10 14.84 -36.99
C GLN A 251 -22.72 13.69 -36.06
N ALA A 252 -23.43 13.55 -34.93
CA ALA A 252 -23.20 12.44 -33.99
C ALA A 252 -23.52 11.07 -34.61
N PHE A 253 -24.63 10.95 -35.35
CA PHE A 253 -24.98 9.72 -36.06
C PHE A 253 -24.00 9.40 -37.19
N THR A 254 -23.52 10.41 -37.90
CA THR A 254 -22.51 10.24 -38.97
C THR A 254 -21.19 9.74 -38.38
N ALA A 255 -20.71 10.36 -37.29
CA ALA A 255 -19.51 9.91 -36.59
C ALA A 255 -19.65 8.48 -36.04
N TRP A 256 -20.84 8.11 -35.54
CA TRP A 256 -21.12 6.74 -35.10
C TRP A 256 -21.11 5.74 -36.27
N ARG A 257 -21.69 6.12 -37.41
CA ARG A 257 -21.65 5.30 -38.63
C ARG A 257 -20.22 5.11 -39.14
N GLU A 258 -19.42 6.16 -39.17
CA GLU A 258 -18.00 6.07 -39.55
C GLU A 258 -17.22 5.15 -38.60
N LEU A 259 -17.49 5.21 -37.29
CA LEU A 259 -16.85 4.35 -36.29
C LEU A 259 -17.24 2.87 -36.48
N THR A 260 -18.53 2.60 -36.67
CA THR A 260 -19.04 1.23 -36.88
C THR A 260 -18.60 0.63 -38.21
N GLN A 261 -18.53 1.42 -39.28
CA GLN A 261 -17.95 1.00 -40.57
C GLN A 261 -16.45 0.69 -40.43
N ALA A 262 -15.68 1.51 -39.70
CA ALA A 262 -14.26 1.24 -39.45
C ALA A 262 -14.04 -0.11 -38.75
N ALA A 263 -14.90 -0.43 -37.78
CA ALA A 263 -14.84 -1.68 -37.04
C ALA A 263 -15.27 -2.89 -37.89
N ALA A 264 -16.24 -2.69 -38.79
CA ALA A 264 -16.77 -3.75 -39.65
C ALA A 264 -15.86 -4.08 -40.84
N GLU A 265 -15.26 -3.09 -41.50
CA GLU A 265 -14.45 -3.28 -42.71
C GLU A 265 -13.11 -4.00 -42.46
N LYS A 266 -12.68 -4.11 -41.20
CA LYS A 266 -11.29 -4.48 -40.88
C LYS A 266 -11.14 -5.51 -39.78
N THR A 267 -12.17 -6.31 -39.50
CA THR A 267 -11.95 -7.63 -38.90
C THR A 267 -11.36 -8.52 -40.00
N PRO A 268 -10.04 -8.79 -40.03
CA PRO A 268 -9.51 -9.73 -40.99
C PRO A 268 -10.22 -11.06 -40.75
N SER A 269 -10.93 -11.56 -41.75
CA SER A 269 -11.55 -12.88 -41.71
C SER A 269 -10.43 -13.92 -41.56
N LEU A 270 -10.07 -14.24 -40.32
CA LEU A 270 -9.13 -15.31 -39.96
C LEU A 270 -9.72 -16.71 -40.24
N ASN A 271 -10.97 -16.78 -40.73
CA ASN A 271 -11.59 -18.00 -41.22
C ASN A 271 -11.47 -18.13 -42.74
N GLY A 272 -10.27 -18.48 -43.19
CA GLY A 272 -10.16 -19.29 -44.40
C GLY A 272 -10.60 -20.71 -44.08
N GLN A 273 -11.85 -21.08 -44.41
CA GLN A 273 -12.29 -22.39 -44.94
C GLN A 273 -13.78 -22.67 -44.63
N ASN A 274 -14.54 -22.82 -45.72
CA ASN A 274 -15.64 -23.78 -45.92
C ASN A 274 -16.80 -23.81 -44.92
N GLY A 275 -17.96 -23.26 -45.30
CA GLY A 275 -19.25 -23.63 -44.69
C GLY A 275 -20.43 -22.86 -45.29
N PRO A 276 -21.57 -23.51 -45.59
CA PRO A 276 -22.42 -23.14 -46.72
C PRO A 276 -23.57 -22.18 -46.42
N GLU A 277 -23.87 -21.42 -47.46
CA GLU A 277 -25.16 -20.90 -47.93
C GLU A 277 -26.39 -21.72 -47.46
N LEU A 278 -27.34 -21.07 -46.77
CA LEU A 278 -28.73 -21.52 -46.65
C LEU A 278 -29.68 -20.33 -46.43
N LEU A 279 -30.86 -20.53 -47.00
CA LEU A 279 -31.85 -19.59 -47.56
C LEU A 279 -32.83 -18.95 -46.55
N PRO A 280 -33.67 -18.01 -47.02
CA PRO A 280 -34.61 -17.23 -46.21
C PRO A 280 -36.01 -17.88 -46.10
N ALA A 281 -36.88 -17.19 -45.36
CA ALA A 281 -38.34 -17.28 -45.33
C ALA A 281 -38.99 -18.23 -44.30
N THR A 282 -39.74 -17.63 -43.39
CA THR A 282 -41.12 -18.07 -43.07
C THR A 282 -41.97 -16.85 -42.75
N SER A 283 -42.60 -16.32 -43.79
CA SER A 283 -43.85 -15.57 -43.74
C SER A 283 -45.02 -16.57 -43.76
N ALA A 284 -46.17 -16.15 -43.22
CA ALA A 284 -47.48 -16.78 -43.25
C ALA A 284 -47.73 -17.96 -42.27
N MET A 285 -48.51 -17.67 -41.22
CA MET A 285 -49.79 -18.35 -40.93
C MET A 285 -50.39 -17.79 -39.63
N ALA A 286 -51.45 -16.97 -39.76
CA ALA A 286 -52.42 -16.72 -38.69
C ALA A 286 -53.67 -16.02 -39.26
N SER A 287 -54.47 -16.77 -40.02
CA SER A 287 -55.81 -16.35 -40.45
C SER A 287 -56.80 -17.44 -40.10
N SER A 288 -57.62 -17.21 -39.07
CA SER A 288 -59.06 -17.57 -38.97
C SER A 288 -59.45 -17.77 -37.51
N LEU A 289 -60.07 -16.76 -36.89
CA LEU A 289 -60.91 -16.94 -35.71
C LEU A 289 -62.20 -16.13 -35.87
N PRO A 290 -63.37 -16.70 -35.49
CA PRO A 290 -64.68 -16.18 -35.84
C PRO A 290 -65.05 -14.94 -35.02
N LYS A 291 -65.47 -13.88 -35.73
CA LYS A 291 -66.05 -12.65 -35.22
C LYS A 291 -67.56 -12.85 -35.06
N SER A 292 -68.10 -12.99 -33.85
CA SER A 292 -69.47 -12.47 -33.55
C SER A 292 -70.00 -12.63 -32.13
N GLU A 293 -69.28 -13.13 -31.11
CA GLU A 293 -69.90 -13.29 -29.76
C GLU A 293 -69.04 -12.81 -28.57
N PHE A 294 -68.06 -11.93 -28.79
CA PHE A 294 -67.15 -11.43 -27.73
C PHE A 294 -67.36 -9.98 -27.29
N SER A 295 -68.47 -9.34 -27.66
CA SER A 295 -68.65 -7.89 -27.43
C SER A 295 -69.00 -7.53 -25.97
N ALA A 296 -69.73 -8.38 -25.25
CA ALA A 296 -70.18 -8.07 -23.89
C ALA A 296 -69.29 -8.65 -22.76
N LEU A 297 -68.58 -9.76 -23.01
CA LEU A 297 -67.59 -10.34 -22.09
C LEU A 297 -66.18 -9.73 -22.27
N GLY A 298 -65.90 -9.16 -23.44
CA GLY A 298 -64.62 -8.51 -23.75
C GLY A 298 -64.40 -7.20 -23.01
N THR A 299 -65.43 -6.40 -22.75
CA THR A 299 -65.29 -5.11 -22.04
C THR A 299 -64.91 -5.31 -20.58
N ALA A 300 -65.55 -6.23 -19.86
CA ALA A 300 -65.21 -6.55 -18.47
C ALA A 300 -63.82 -7.19 -18.33
N PHE A 301 -63.42 -8.04 -19.28
CA PHE A 301 -62.06 -8.61 -19.31
C PHE A 301 -61.00 -7.54 -19.63
N VAL A 302 -61.26 -6.66 -20.59
CA VAL A 302 -60.35 -5.56 -20.93
C VAL A 302 -60.25 -4.55 -19.78
N GLU A 303 -61.34 -4.26 -19.07
CA GLU A 303 -61.29 -3.39 -17.89
C GLU A 303 -60.49 -3.99 -16.73
N THR A 304 -60.62 -5.30 -16.48
CA THR A 304 -59.84 -5.99 -15.45
C THR A 304 -58.36 -6.13 -15.82
N GLU A 305 -58.03 -6.46 -17.08
CA GLU A 305 -56.66 -6.45 -17.58
C GLU A 305 -56.05 -5.05 -17.60
N LEU A 306 -56.83 -4.01 -17.92
CA LEU A 306 -56.37 -2.62 -17.90
C LEU A 306 -56.13 -2.14 -16.46
N ALA A 307 -56.96 -2.55 -15.50
CA ALA A 307 -56.71 -2.28 -14.08
C ALA A 307 -55.46 -3.01 -13.57
N HIS A 308 -55.25 -4.26 -13.99
CA HIS A 308 -54.06 -5.03 -13.65
C HIS A 308 -52.79 -4.46 -14.29
N ALA A 309 -52.85 -4.04 -15.55
CA ALA A 309 -51.76 -3.37 -16.26
C ALA A 309 -51.39 -2.03 -15.61
N LYS A 310 -52.38 -1.22 -15.20
CA LYS A 310 -52.13 0.02 -14.42
C LYS A 310 -51.42 -0.28 -13.10
N LYS A 311 -51.89 -1.28 -12.35
CA LYS A 311 -51.24 -1.69 -11.10
C LYS A 311 -49.79 -2.14 -11.32
N LYS A 312 -49.51 -2.93 -12.37
CA LYS A 312 -48.15 -3.34 -12.72
C LYS A 312 -47.29 -2.16 -13.16
N PHE A 313 -47.85 -1.18 -13.86
CA PHE A 313 -47.15 0.03 -14.25
C PHE A 313 -46.76 0.87 -13.03
N ASP A 314 -47.68 1.06 -12.08
CA ASP A 314 -47.43 1.78 -10.83
C ASP A 314 -46.36 1.07 -9.98
N GLU A 315 -46.42 -0.26 -9.90
CA GLU A 315 -45.40 -1.08 -9.22
C GLU A 315 -44.03 -0.97 -9.90
N ALA A 316 -43.99 -1.01 -11.24
CA ALA A 316 -42.75 -0.81 -12.00
C ALA A 316 -42.19 0.61 -11.82
N GLN A 317 -43.05 1.63 -11.75
CA GLN A 317 -42.64 3.01 -11.50
C GLN A 317 -42.10 3.19 -10.08
N SER A 318 -42.74 2.58 -9.07
CA SER A 318 -42.26 2.56 -7.69
C SER A 318 -40.90 1.86 -7.57
N ASN A 319 -40.75 0.69 -8.21
CA ASN A 319 -39.48 -0.04 -8.26
C ASN A 319 -38.37 0.77 -8.96
N ARG A 320 -38.71 1.48 -10.04
CA ARG A 320 -37.76 2.38 -10.72
C ARG A 320 -37.32 3.53 -9.82
N GLN A 321 -38.24 4.17 -9.09
CA GLN A 321 -37.90 5.23 -8.15
C GLN A 321 -36.98 4.70 -7.03
N LEU A 322 -37.28 3.53 -6.48
CA LEU A 322 -36.45 2.89 -5.46
C LEU A 322 -35.05 2.52 -5.99
N ALA A 323 -34.95 2.08 -7.24
CA ALA A 323 -33.66 1.84 -7.89
C ALA A 323 -32.86 3.13 -8.06
N ILE A 324 -33.50 4.23 -8.48
CA ILE A 324 -32.86 5.56 -8.58
C ILE A 324 -32.35 6.02 -7.21
N SER A 325 -33.15 5.88 -6.15
CA SER A 325 -32.72 6.26 -4.79
C SER A 325 -31.52 5.44 -4.31
N ARG A 326 -31.47 4.13 -4.63
CA ARG A 326 -30.31 3.28 -4.31
C ARG A 326 -29.04 3.69 -5.06
N VAL A 327 -29.17 4.04 -6.34
CA VAL A 327 -28.03 4.54 -7.14
C VAL A 327 -27.52 5.86 -6.57
N GLN A 328 -28.42 6.81 -6.25
CA GLN A 328 -28.04 8.08 -5.64
C GLN A 328 -27.36 7.91 -4.28
N GLN A 329 -27.83 6.96 -3.47
CA GLN A 329 -27.20 6.66 -2.19
C GLN A 329 -25.80 6.06 -2.37
N HIS A 330 -25.65 5.12 -3.31
CA HIS A 330 -24.36 4.54 -3.63
C HIS A 330 -23.38 5.59 -4.19
N GLU A 331 -23.82 6.50 -5.05
CA GLU A 331 -23.00 7.62 -5.53
C GLU A 331 -22.54 8.53 -4.38
N ALA A 332 -23.43 8.82 -3.42
CA ALA A 332 -23.07 9.61 -2.24
C ALA A 332 -22.03 8.91 -1.36
N ASP A 333 -22.15 7.59 -1.18
CA ASP A 333 -21.20 6.78 -0.41
C ASP A 333 -19.83 6.72 -1.12
N VAL A 334 -19.80 6.51 -2.43
CA VAL A 334 -18.55 6.53 -3.23
C VAL A 334 -17.86 7.89 -3.14
N LEU A 335 -18.61 9.00 -3.26
CA LEU A 335 -18.04 10.35 -3.09
C LEU A 335 -17.51 10.59 -1.67
N ALA A 336 -18.13 10.01 -0.65
CA ALA A 336 -17.63 10.09 0.72
C ALA A 336 -16.32 9.30 0.89
N GLU A 337 -16.22 8.11 0.30
CA GLU A 337 -15.00 7.30 0.27
C GLU A 337 -13.87 7.99 -0.49
N GLU A 338 -14.14 8.58 -1.65
CA GLU A 338 -13.15 9.35 -2.43
C GLU A 338 -12.61 10.55 -1.63
N ARG A 339 -13.50 11.31 -0.97
CA ARG A 339 -13.08 12.42 -0.08
C ARG A 339 -12.19 11.91 1.04
N HIS A 340 -12.54 10.80 1.67
CA HIS A 340 -11.74 10.19 2.74
C HIS A 340 -10.37 9.74 2.22
N TRP A 341 -10.31 9.14 1.04
CA TRP A 341 -9.06 8.70 0.41
C TRP A 341 -8.15 9.89 0.04
N MET A 342 -8.72 10.96 -0.51
CA MET A 342 -8.01 12.22 -0.78
C MET A 342 -7.46 12.88 0.49
N ASP A 343 -8.20 12.78 1.60
CA ASP A 343 -7.76 13.25 2.91
C ASP A 343 -6.56 12.44 3.44
N ILE A 344 -6.59 11.11 3.27
CA ILE A 344 -5.47 10.22 3.62
C ILE A 344 -4.22 10.59 2.81
N GLN A 345 -4.34 10.68 1.48
CA GLN A 345 -3.22 11.09 0.62
C GLN A 345 -2.66 12.47 1.00
N SER A 346 -3.54 13.43 1.29
CA SER A 346 -3.13 14.77 1.69
C SER A 346 -2.39 14.77 3.04
N ARG A 347 -2.72 13.85 3.95
CA ARG A 347 -1.98 13.66 5.21
C ARG A 347 -0.62 13.01 4.95
N GLU A 348 -0.53 12.06 4.05
CA GLU A 348 0.74 11.42 3.67
C GLU A 348 1.70 12.40 2.98
N ARG A 349 1.22 13.16 1.99
CA ARG A 349 2.04 14.21 1.34
C ARG A 349 2.57 15.23 2.34
N ARG A 350 1.75 15.64 3.32
CA ARG A 350 2.18 16.53 4.43
C ARG A 350 3.24 15.87 5.32
N ARG A 351 3.15 14.57 5.60
CA ARG A 351 4.18 13.83 6.34
C ARG A 351 5.49 13.73 5.56
N ASP A 352 5.43 13.45 4.26
CA ASP A 352 6.62 13.36 3.41
C ASP A 352 7.29 14.71 3.21
N GLU A 353 6.51 15.78 3.08
CA GLU A 353 7.04 17.13 3.03
C GLU A 353 7.68 17.53 4.36
N ALA A 354 7.05 17.21 5.49
CA ALA A 354 7.64 17.42 6.81
C ALA A 354 8.93 16.62 6.99
N ALA A 355 8.96 15.34 6.56
CA ALA A 355 10.16 14.51 6.59
C ALA A 355 11.29 15.10 5.74
N ARG A 356 10.99 15.55 4.52
CA ARG A 356 11.96 16.25 3.65
C ARG A 356 12.46 17.55 4.26
N ARG A 357 11.59 18.34 4.91
CA ARG A 357 11.99 19.56 5.62
C ARG A 357 12.92 19.23 6.79
N ILE A 358 12.61 18.21 7.59
CA ILE A 358 13.46 17.74 8.69
C ILE A 358 14.80 17.24 8.15
N GLN A 359 14.82 16.43 7.09
CA GLN A 359 16.05 15.95 6.47
C GLN A 359 16.90 17.11 5.93
N LYS A 360 16.31 18.05 5.18
CA LYS A 360 17.03 19.24 4.69
C LYS A 360 17.58 20.09 5.84
N TRP A 361 16.80 20.28 6.89
CA TRP A 361 17.25 20.99 8.09
C TRP A 361 18.39 20.23 8.77
N TRP A 362 18.31 18.91 8.89
CA TRP A 362 19.35 18.08 9.50
C TRP A 362 20.63 18.08 8.67
N VAL A 363 20.53 17.91 7.35
CA VAL A 363 21.63 18.11 6.39
C VAL A 363 22.25 19.49 6.60
N ARG A 364 21.44 20.55 6.70
CA ARG A 364 21.96 21.91 6.88
C ARG A 364 22.63 22.08 8.25
N VAL A 365 21.96 21.75 9.34
CA VAL A 365 22.46 21.98 10.71
C VAL A 365 23.61 21.06 11.05
N VAL A 366 23.53 19.78 10.68
CA VAL A 366 24.59 18.83 10.96
C VAL A 366 25.75 19.04 9.99
N LEU A 367 25.55 19.12 8.68
CA LEU A 367 26.69 19.25 7.77
C LEU A 367 27.35 20.64 7.76
N TYR A 368 26.60 21.73 8.01
CA TYR A 368 27.23 23.06 8.13
C TYR A 368 27.66 23.38 9.56
N GLY A 369 26.98 22.85 10.58
CA GLY A 369 27.32 23.08 11.99
C GLY A 369 28.46 22.20 12.48
N THR A 370 28.58 20.97 11.97
CA THR A 370 29.82 20.22 12.09
C THR A 370 30.74 20.71 10.98
N LYS A 371 31.83 21.40 11.32
CA LYS A 371 32.87 21.88 10.36
C LYS A 371 33.59 20.74 9.61
N SER A 372 32.94 19.59 9.42
CA SER A 372 33.43 18.34 8.86
C SER A 372 32.86 18.07 7.47
N PHE A 373 32.50 19.10 6.71
CA PHE A 373 32.23 18.89 5.29
C PHE A 373 33.55 18.57 4.57
N PRO A 374 33.60 17.50 3.75
CA PRO A 374 34.80 17.08 3.01
C PRO A 374 35.24 18.09 1.94
N LEU A 375 34.60 19.26 1.80
CA LEU A 375 35.12 20.30 0.92
C LEU A 375 36.52 20.76 1.36
N ASN A 376 36.77 20.86 2.67
CA ASN A 376 38.11 21.15 3.15
C ASN A 376 39.07 19.98 2.91
N GLU A 377 38.61 18.73 3.00
CA GLU A 377 39.45 17.55 2.69
C GLU A 377 39.75 17.45 1.19
N ILE A 378 38.80 17.78 0.31
CA ILE A 378 38.98 17.85 -1.14
C ILE A 378 39.94 18.98 -1.52
N LEU A 379 39.78 20.16 -0.92
CA LEU A 379 40.68 21.29 -1.11
C LEU A 379 42.07 21.02 -0.50
N GLU A 380 42.15 20.36 0.64
CA GLU A 380 43.40 19.94 1.28
C GLU A 380 44.09 18.86 0.46
N HIS A 381 43.34 17.91 -0.11
CA HIS A 381 43.86 16.91 -1.04
C HIS A 381 44.43 17.55 -2.31
N HIS A 382 43.71 18.51 -2.91
CA HIS A 382 44.22 19.28 -4.05
C HIS A 382 45.46 20.10 -3.70
N ARG A 383 45.50 20.72 -2.52
CA ARG A 383 46.69 21.44 -2.03
C ARG A 383 47.87 20.50 -1.80
N LEU A 384 47.63 19.30 -1.28
CA LEU A 384 48.66 18.28 -1.07
C LEU A 384 49.19 17.72 -2.40
N LEU A 385 48.34 17.53 -3.40
CA LEU A 385 48.75 17.12 -4.75
C LEU A 385 49.63 18.19 -5.42
N ARG A 386 49.24 19.47 -5.36
CA ARG A 386 50.09 20.57 -5.85
C ARG A 386 51.40 20.67 -5.07
N ALA A 387 51.35 20.59 -3.74
CA ALA A 387 52.56 20.62 -2.92
C ALA A 387 53.49 19.45 -3.23
N ARG A 388 52.97 18.27 -3.57
CA ARG A 388 53.75 17.11 -4.01
C ARG A 388 54.42 17.35 -5.37
N GLN A 389 53.72 17.97 -6.31
CA GLN A 389 54.28 18.36 -7.62
C GLN A 389 55.43 19.37 -7.44
N CYS A 390 55.18 20.47 -6.72
CA CYS A 390 56.23 21.47 -6.45
C CYS A 390 57.40 20.91 -5.63
N LEU A 391 57.15 19.96 -4.72
CA LEU A 391 58.23 19.28 -4.00
C LEU A 391 59.09 18.42 -4.94
N GLY A 392 58.48 17.76 -5.93
CA GLY A 392 59.20 16.99 -6.95
C GLY A 392 60.14 17.88 -7.77
N GLU A 393 59.66 19.03 -8.20
CA GLU A 393 60.44 20.04 -8.93
C GLU A 393 61.58 20.59 -8.08
N ASN A 394 61.28 21.00 -6.84
CA ASN A 394 62.30 21.52 -5.91
C ASN A 394 63.35 20.46 -5.54
N LEU A 395 62.99 19.18 -5.43
CA LEU A 395 63.94 18.10 -5.14
C LEU A 395 64.82 17.79 -6.36
N LEU A 396 64.32 17.95 -7.58
CA LEU A 396 65.12 17.82 -8.81
C LEU A 396 66.14 18.96 -8.90
N ASP A 397 65.75 20.18 -8.56
CA ASP A 397 66.67 21.33 -8.54
C ASP A 397 67.67 21.24 -7.39
N LEU A 398 67.25 20.77 -6.21
CA LEU A 398 68.17 20.53 -5.09
C LEU A 398 69.19 19.44 -5.45
N ARG A 399 68.76 18.37 -6.15
CA ARG A 399 69.67 17.31 -6.61
C ARG A 399 70.74 17.86 -7.54
N ARG A 400 70.41 18.80 -8.42
CA ARG A 400 71.38 19.48 -9.30
C ARG A 400 72.38 20.30 -8.50
N CYS A 401 71.93 21.04 -7.47
CA CYS A 401 72.83 21.86 -6.63
C CYS A 401 73.70 21.04 -5.65
N VAL A 402 73.27 19.83 -5.25
CA VAL A 402 74.00 18.98 -4.29
C VAL A 402 75.16 18.22 -4.94
N HIS A 403 75.15 18.02 -6.26
CA HIS A 403 76.22 17.32 -6.96
C HIS A 403 77.56 18.06 -6.99
N ASP A 404 77.60 19.34 -6.58
CA ASP A 404 78.82 20.18 -6.58
C ASP A 404 79.41 20.46 -5.18
N LEU A 405 78.83 19.91 -4.11
CA LEU A 405 79.31 20.15 -2.73
C LEU A 405 80.21 19.01 -2.24
N HIS A 406 81.50 19.30 -2.05
CA HIS A 406 82.41 18.44 -1.28
C HIS A 406 82.03 18.52 0.22
N ILE A 407 81.25 17.55 0.69
CA ILE A 407 80.83 17.49 2.11
C ILE A 407 81.86 16.68 2.91
N GLU A 408 82.47 17.34 3.90
CA GLU A 408 83.36 16.75 4.91
C GLU A 408 82.60 15.72 5.77
N GLU A 409 83.26 14.64 6.23
CA GLU A 409 82.56 13.50 6.86
C GLU A 409 81.76 13.88 8.11
N ALA A 410 82.26 14.81 8.92
CA ALA A 410 81.56 15.31 10.11
C ALA A 410 80.23 16.00 9.77
N ASP A 411 80.16 16.69 8.63
CA ASP A 411 78.94 17.35 8.17
C ASP A 411 77.92 16.36 7.60
N ARG A 412 78.36 15.20 7.11
CA ARG A 412 77.46 14.12 6.66
C ARG A 412 76.68 13.52 7.82
N GLU A 413 77.35 13.23 8.93
CA GLU A 413 76.69 12.68 10.12
C GLU A 413 75.71 13.69 10.73
N ASN A 414 76.14 14.95 10.89
CA ASN A 414 75.28 16.02 11.39
C ASN A 414 74.06 16.26 10.49
N SER A 415 74.25 16.24 9.16
CA SER A 415 73.15 16.36 8.19
C SER A 415 72.19 15.18 8.28
N CYS A 416 72.70 13.95 8.42
CA CYS A 416 71.88 12.75 8.59
C CYS A 416 71.04 12.83 9.87
N LEU A 417 71.63 13.22 11.01
CA LEU A 417 70.90 13.41 12.27
C LEU A 417 69.84 14.52 12.18
N ARG A 418 70.12 15.62 11.47
CA ARG A 418 69.13 16.69 11.24
C ARG A 418 67.95 16.19 10.39
N ILE A 419 68.23 15.45 9.33
CA ILE A 419 67.20 14.85 8.47
C ILE A 419 66.36 13.85 9.26
N GLN A 420 66.98 12.97 10.06
CA GLN A 420 66.27 12.03 10.92
C GLN A 420 65.39 12.73 11.95
N ARG A 421 65.91 13.76 12.64
CA ARG A 421 65.14 14.56 13.61
C ARG A 421 63.96 15.26 12.93
N TRP A 422 64.18 15.84 11.76
CA TRP A 422 63.12 16.48 10.97
C TRP A 422 62.03 15.48 10.58
N TRP A 423 62.40 14.32 10.04
CA TRP A 423 61.46 13.26 9.66
C TRP A 423 60.67 12.74 10.86
N ARG A 424 61.32 12.44 11.99
CA ARG A 424 60.64 12.01 13.22
C ARG A 424 59.64 13.06 13.70
N LYS A 425 60.00 14.34 13.67
CA LYS A 425 59.11 15.45 14.02
C LYS A 425 57.90 15.56 13.07
N VAL A 426 58.11 15.42 11.77
CA VAL A 426 57.02 15.44 10.77
C VAL A 426 56.09 14.24 10.95
N LEU A 427 56.66 13.04 11.15
CA LEU A 427 55.90 11.81 11.36
C LEU A 427 55.06 11.89 12.64
N ALA A 428 55.65 12.31 13.76
CA ALA A 428 54.93 12.50 15.02
C ALA A 428 53.77 13.49 14.88
N LYS A 429 53.98 14.63 14.20
CA LYS A 429 52.90 15.60 13.91
C LYS A 429 51.76 14.98 13.09
N ARG A 430 52.08 14.15 12.10
CA ARG A 430 51.07 13.45 11.28
C ARG A 430 50.30 12.41 12.07
N ILE A 431 51.00 11.57 12.85
CA ILE A 431 50.38 10.57 13.73
C ILE A 431 49.44 11.24 14.73
N MET A 432 49.87 12.35 15.36
CA MET A 432 49.02 13.10 16.29
C MET A 432 47.78 13.68 15.62
N LYS A 433 47.88 14.15 14.36
CA LYS A 433 46.69 14.58 13.59
C LYS A 433 45.74 13.41 13.33
N ILE A 434 46.25 12.24 12.95
CA ILE A 434 45.42 11.03 12.73
C ILE A 434 44.72 10.61 14.02
N ILE A 435 45.43 10.57 15.15
CA ILE A 435 44.84 10.26 16.46
C ILE A 435 43.75 11.28 16.82
N ALA A 436 43.97 12.57 16.57
CA ALA A 436 42.97 13.60 16.83
C ALA A 436 41.73 13.46 15.93
N VAL A 437 41.89 13.09 14.66
CA VAL A 437 40.77 12.79 13.75
C VAL A 437 40.02 11.56 14.24
N TYR A 438 40.73 10.48 14.58
CA TYR A 438 40.12 9.26 15.12
C TYR A 438 39.30 9.54 16.38
N GLY A 439 39.83 10.34 17.32
CA GLY A 439 39.10 10.74 18.52
C GLY A 439 37.83 11.57 18.23
N LYS A 440 37.82 12.39 17.16
CA LYS A 440 36.62 13.11 16.72
C LYS A 440 35.61 12.16 16.07
N VAL A 441 36.05 11.23 15.24
CA VAL A 441 35.20 10.24 14.58
C VAL A 441 34.54 9.33 15.62
N ALA A 442 35.29 8.86 16.62
CA ALA A 442 34.75 8.08 17.74
C ALA A 442 33.65 8.85 18.50
N LYS A 443 33.90 10.11 18.87
CA LYS A 443 32.87 10.96 19.52
C LYS A 443 31.63 11.18 18.65
N MET A 444 31.79 11.26 17.33
CA MET A 444 30.66 11.38 16.40
C MET A 444 29.86 10.08 16.34
N ARG A 445 30.57 8.94 16.28
CA ARG A 445 29.95 7.60 16.33
C ARG A 445 29.09 7.45 17.58
N ASP A 446 29.62 7.76 18.77
CA ASP A 446 28.85 7.66 20.03
C ASP A 446 27.58 8.53 20.02
N LYS A 447 27.65 9.73 19.42
CA LYS A 447 26.48 10.60 19.27
C LYS A 447 25.44 10.01 18.31
N VAL A 448 25.89 9.43 17.20
CA VAL A 448 25.02 8.78 16.22
C VAL A 448 24.37 7.53 16.83
N GLU A 449 25.12 6.70 17.54
CA GLU A 449 24.61 5.54 18.27
C GLU A 449 23.58 5.96 19.33
N GLY A 450 23.87 7.01 20.12
CA GLY A 450 22.93 7.56 21.09
C GLY A 450 21.65 8.12 20.45
N ALA A 451 21.75 8.76 19.28
CA ALA A 451 20.59 9.23 18.53
C ALA A 451 19.77 8.06 17.96
N ALA A 452 20.43 7.05 17.41
CA ALA A 452 19.79 5.84 16.90
C ALA A 452 19.04 5.09 18.01
N ALA A 453 19.65 4.93 19.19
CA ALA A 453 19.00 4.32 20.35
C ALA A 453 17.74 5.09 20.78
N LYS A 454 17.78 6.42 20.79
CA LYS A 454 16.60 7.26 21.08
C LYS A 454 15.49 7.06 20.05
N ILE A 455 15.83 7.04 18.76
CA ILE A 455 14.85 6.79 17.68
C ILE A 455 14.23 5.40 17.85
N GLN A 456 15.05 4.38 18.09
CA GLN A 456 14.58 3.01 18.33
C GLN A 456 13.66 2.93 19.54
N ALA A 457 13.97 3.61 20.64
CA ALA A 457 13.12 3.67 21.83
C ALA A 457 11.73 4.29 21.51
N ILE A 458 11.70 5.40 20.76
CA ILE A 458 10.44 6.03 20.33
C ILE A 458 9.63 5.10 19.43
N VAL A 459 10.27 4.42 18.48
CA VAL A 459 9.59 3.47 17.58
C VAL A 459 9.00 2.30 18.37
N ARG A 460 9.76 1.71 19.30
CA ARG A 460 9.29 0.63 20.19
C ARG A 460 8.10 1.09 21.05
N ALA A 461 8.18 2.28 21.65
CA ALA A 461 7.09 2.85 22.45
C ALA A 461 5.83 3.09 21.61
N ASN A 462 5.97 3.63 20.40
CA ASN A 462 4.84 3.85 19.49
C ASN A 462 4.22 2.54 19.03
N ARG A 463 5.03 1.52 18.74
CA ARG A 463 4.53 0.17 18.41
C ARG A 463 3.73 -0.42 19.56
N ALA A 464 4.26 -0.40 20.77
CA ALA A 464 3.56 -0.90 21.96
C ALA A 464 2.24 -0.15 22.20
N ARG A 465 2.21 1.17 22.01
CA ARG A 465 0.96 1.97 22.12
C ARG A 465 -0.08 1.55 21.08
N ARG A 466 0.33 1.32 19.82
CA ARG A 466 -0.58 0.83 18.77
C ARG A 466 -1.14 -0.55 19.11
N GLU A 467 -0.30 -1.47 19.57
CA GLU A 467 -0.73 -2.80 19.99
C GLU A 467 -1.75 -2.73 21.14
N VAL A 468 -1.52 -1.86 22.13
CA VAL A 468 -2.50 -1.61 23.22
C VAL A 468 -3.81 -1.02 22.71
N THR A 469 -3.77 -0.10 21.74
CA THR A 469 -4.99 0.44 21.13
C THR A 469 -5.80 -0.64 20.42
N VAL A 470 -5.16 -1.49 19.63
CA VAL A 470 -5.82 -2.63 18.96
C VAL A 470 -6.43 -3.60 19.98
N LEU A 471 -5.71 -3.88 21.09
CA LEU A 471 -6.26 -4.71 22.17
C LEU A 471 -7.47 -4.07 22.86
N ARG A 472 -7.51 -2.75 22.99
CA ARG A 472 -8.68 -2.03 23.55
C ARG A 472 -9.87 -2.07 22.60
N GLU A 473 -9.63 -1.89 21.31
CA GLU A 473 -10.68 -1.96 20.28
C GLU A 473 -11.28 -3.36 20.18
N THR A 474 -10.43 -4.39 20.11
CA THR A 474 -10.88 -5.80 20.10
C THR A 474 -11.65 -6.16 21.37
N ARG A 475 -11.21 -5.70 22.55
CA ARG A 475 -11.95 -5.88 23.80
C ARG A 475 -13.31 -5.19 23.76
N ARG A 476 -13.38 -3.95 23.25
CA ARG A 476 -14.64 -3.21 23.13
C ARG A 476 -15.62 -3.92 22.20
N VAL A 477 -15.15 -4.40 21.04
CA VAL A 477 -15.99 -5.19 20.11
C VAL A 477 -16.50 -6.46 20.80
N ALA A 478 -15.65 -7.16 21.55
CA ALA A 478 -16.06 -8.35 22.30
C ALA A 478 -17.09 -8.03 23.41
N GLU A 479 -16.97 -6.89 24.09
CA GLU A 479 -17.94 -6.40 25.07
C GLU A 479 -19.29 -6.08 24.40
N GLU A 480 -19.28 -5.36 23.27
CA GLU A 480 -20.49 -5.07 22.47
C GLU A 480 -21.15 -6.36 21.94
N GLU A 481 -20.37 -7.34 21.50
CA GLU A 481 -20.90 -8.65 21.09
C GLU A 481 -21.51 -9.43 22.27
N ALA A 482 -20.88 -9.36 23.45
CA ALA A 482 -21.42 -9.98 24.66
C ALA A 482 -22.75 -9.33 25.08
N GLU A 483 -22.86 -8.01 24.98
CA GLU A 483 -24.11 -7.27 25.20
C GLU A 483 -25.20 -7.70 24.21
N ARG A 484 -24.89 -7.77 22.91
CA ARG A 484 -25.84 -8.27 21.89
C ARG A 484 -26.30 -9.70 22.19
N ARG A 485 -25.39 -10.58 22.62
CA ARG A 485 -25.75 -11.96 23.02
C ARG A 485 -26.66 -11.97 24.24
N LEU A 486 -26.40 -11.11 25.23
CA LEU A 486 -27.25 -10.98 26.42
C LEU A 486 -28.65 -10.49 26.04
N GLU A 487 -28.76 -9.52 25.13
CA GLU A 487 -30.03 -9.04 24.60
C GLU A 487 -30.80 -10.13 23.84
N GLN A 488 -30.11 -10.92 23.01
CA GLN A 488 -30.71 -12.06 22.33
C GLN A 488 -31.24 -13.10 23.32
N ILE A 489 -30.49 -13.41 24.38
CA ILE A 489 -30.93 -14.33 25.45
C ILE A 489 -32.16 -13.77 26.17
N LYS A 490 -32.18 -12.47 26.49
CA LYS A 490 -33.35 -11.80 27.09
C LYS A 490 -34.57 -11.90 26.17
N MET A 491 -34.40 -11.63 24.87
CA MET A 491 -35.47 -11.75 23.88
C MET A 491 -36.00 -13.18 23.78
N GLN A 492 -35.12 -14.18 23.72
CA GLN A 492 -35.50 -15.59 23.71
C GLN A 492 -36.25 -16.00 24.99
N ALA A 493 -35.84 -15.50 26.15
CA ALA A 493 -36.53 -15.75 27.42
C ALA A 493 -37.96 -15.16 27.40
N ILE A 494 -38.14 -13.93 26.90
CA ILE A 494 -39.46 -13.30 26.73
C ILE A 494 -40.35 -14.15 25.82
N VAL A 495 -39.85 -14.57 24.66
CA VAL A 495 -40.59 -15.42 23.70
C VAL A 495 -40.96 -16.76 24.34
N SER A 496 -40.06 -17.37 25.10
CA SER A 496 -40.32 -18.63 25.82
C SER A 496 -41.44 -18.47 26.86
N ILE A 497 -41.42 -17.39 27.64
CA ILE A 497 -42.47 -17.06 28.62
C ILE A 497 -43.81 -16.85 27.90
N GLN A 498 -43.83 -16.06 26.82
CA GLN A 498 -45.06 -15.81 26.04
C GLN A 498 -45.63 -17.10 25.43
N ASN A 499 -44.78 -17.98 24.89
CA ASN A 499 -45.20 -19.25 24.34
C ASN A 499 -45.81 -20.16 25.43
N THR A 500 -45.15 -20.24 26.59
CA THR A 500 -45.65 -20.97 27.76
C THR A 500 -47.01 -20.43 28.22
N TYR A 501 -47.15 -19.11 28.28
CA TYR A 501 -48.41 -18.46 28.62
C TYR A 501 -49.52 -18.77 27.59
N ARG A 502 -49.26 -18.61 26.28
CA ARG A 502 -50.21 -18.94 25.20
C ARG A 502 -50.66 -20.41 25.27
N LYS A 503 -49.73 -21.34 25.49
CA LYS A 503 -50.04 -22.76 25.71
C LYS A 503 -50.97 -22.96 26.91
N SER A 504 -50.68 -22.29 28.04
CA SER A 504 -51.52 -22.38 29.24
C SER A 504 -52.95 -21.87 29.00
N VAL A 505 -53.11 -20.79 28.22
CA VAL A 505 -54.42 -20.23 27.86
C VAL A 505 -55.18 -21.20 26.95
N ALA A 506 -54.52 -21.76 25.93
CA ALA A 506 -55.12 -22.76 25.03
C ALA A 506 -55.59 -24.00 25.82
N VAL A 507 -54.78 -24.51 26.74
CA VAL A 507 -55.15 -25.63 27.62
C VAL A 507 -56.38 -25.29 28.47
N LYS A 508 -56.43 -24.09 29.07
CA LYS A 508 -57.60 -23.64 29.86
C LYS A 508 -58.87 -23.53 28.99
N GLN A 509 -58.76 -23.05 27.75
CA GLN A 509 -59.90 -22.97 26.82
C GLN A 509 -60.41 -24.36 26.44
N VAL A 510 -59.51 -25.29 26.10
CA VAL A 510 -59.87 -26.70 25.82
C VAL A 510 -60.53 -27.35 27.03
N GLN A 511 -60.02 -27.11 28.24
CA GLN A 511 -60.64 -27.60 29.48
C GLN A 511 -62.05 -27.02 29.68
N ARG A 512 -62.26 -25.72 29.43
CA ARG A 512 -63.60 -25.10 29.50
C ARG A 512 -64.55 -25.67 28.45
N LEU A 513 -64.07 -25.90 27.22
CA LEU A 513 -64.86 -26.51 26.15
C LEU A 513 -65.28 -27.94 26.53
N ARG A 514 -64.34 -28.76 27.02
CA ARG A 514 -64.63 -30.11 27.53
C ARG A 514 -65.65 -30.08 28.67
N ALA A 515 -65.51 -29.15 29.61
CA ALA A 515 -66.46 -29.00 30.71
C ALA A 515 -67.87 -28.60 30.21
N ARG A 516 -67.97 -27.71 29.22
CA ARG A 516 -69.25 -27.34 28.59
C ARG A 516 -69.88 -28.50 27.84
N MET A 517 -69.11 -29.25 27.04
CA MET A 517 -69.61 -30.43 26.33
C MET A 517 -70.08 -31.51 27.31
N PHE A 518 -69.34 -31.73 28.39
CA PHE A 518 -69.74 -32.67 29.45
C PHE A 518 -71.00 -32.20 30.17
N ALA A 519 -71.12 -30.91 30.51
CA ALA A 519 -72.32 -30.35 31.11
C ALA A 519 -73.55 -30.44 30.18
N ALA A 520 -73.38 -30.18 28.88
CA ALA A 520 -74.44 -30.31 27.89
C ALA A 520 -74.90 -31.77 27.71
N MET A 521 -73.96 -32.73 27.67
CA MET A 521 -74.30 -34.17 27.70
C MET A 521 -75.11 -34.54 28.93
N MET A 522 -74.75 -34.02 30.11
CA MET A 522 -75.47 -34.29 31.36
C MET A 522 -76.83 -33.57 31.45
N SER A 523 -77.00 -32.42 30.80
CA SER A 523 -78.29 -31.69 30.80
C SER A 523 -79.29 -32.17 29.74
N GLN A 524 -78.85 -32.84 28.67
CA GLN A 524 -79.73 -33.46 27.66
C GLN A 524 -80.18 -34.89 28.01
N GLY A 525 -79.58 -35.52 29.02
CA GLY A 525 -79.84 -36.92 29.41
C GLY A 525 -80.86 -37.12 30.54
N GLY A 526 -81.85 -36.24 30.66
CA GLY A 526 -82.93 -36.34 31.64
C GLY A 526 -84.11 -37.19 31.17
N SER A 527 -83.89 -38.44 30.77
CA SER A 527 -84.90 -39.51 30.84
C SER A 527 -84.24 -40.88 30.59
N ASP A 528 -84.00 -41.62 31.67
CA ASP A 528 -84.12 -43.08 31.69
C ASP A 528 -83.28 -43.90 30.69
N VAL A 529 -81.94 -43.83 30.80
CA VAL A 529 -81.07 -44.85 30.21
C VAL A 529 -80.07 -45.33 31.25
N ASP A 530 -80.27 -46.56 31.71
CA ASP A 530 -79.36 -47.34 32.55
C ASP A 530 -77.95 -47.35 31.94
N MET A 531 -77.03 -46.65 32.60
CA MET A 531 -75.63 -46.57 32.19
C MET A 531 -74.88 -47.83 32.68
N PRO A 532 -74.29 -48.64 31.77
CA PRO A 532 -73.69 -49.92 32.13
C PRO A 532 -72.49 -49.77 33.10
N PRO A 533 -72.36 -50.67 34.11
CA PRO A 533 -71.48 -50.50 35.27
C PRO A 533 -69.98 -50.44 34.98
N HIS A 534 -69.52 -50.76 33.77
CA HIS A 534 -68.09 -50.81 33.43
C HIS A 534 -67.44 -49.45 33.11
N MET A 535 -68.21 -48.36 32.94
CA MET A 535 -67.66 -47.04 32.59
C MET A 535 -67.34 -46.13 33.78
N LYS A 536 -67.72 -46.50 35.01
CA LYS A 536 -67.49 -45.66 36.21
C LYS A 536 -66.02 -45.58 36.65
N ASN A 537 -65.15 -46.50 36.21
CA ASN A 537 -63.74 -46.56 36.63
C ASN A 537 -62.74 -45.79 35.75
N LYS A 538 -63.14 -45.26 34.58
CA LYS A 538 -62.22 -44.52 33.68
C LYS A 538 -62.34 -43.00 33.75
N LEU A 539 -63.24 -42.47 34.58
CA LEU A 539 -63.40 -41.03 34.81
C LEU A 539 -62.88 -40.62 36.20
N GLN A 540 -61.81 -41.25 36.69
CA GLN A 540 -61.05 -40.61 37.76
C GLN A 540 -60.50 -39.28 37.20
N PRO A 541 -60.79 -38.14 37.84
CA PRO A 541 -60.20 -36.87 37.46
C PRO A 541 -58.69 -37.05 37.55
N LEU A 542 -58.01 -37.03 36.41
CA LEU A 542 -56.56 -36.99 36.31
C LEU A 542 -56.09 -35.89 37.25
N SER A 543 -55.62 -36.32 38.43
CA SER A 543 -55.19 -35.47 39.52
C SER A 543 -54.27 -34.41 38.95
N ARG A 544 -54.64 -33.15 39.18
CA ARG A 544 -54.04 -31.90 38.71
C ARG A 544 -52.54 -31.73 39.02
N SER A 545 -51.86 -32.76 39.51
CA SER A 545 -50.55 -32.69 40.17
C SER A 545 -49.38 -33.25 39.36
N SER A 546 -49.57 -33.93 38.22
CA SER A 546 -48.45 -34.57 37.50
C SER A 546 -47.74 -33.69 36.45
N TRP A 547 -48.37 -32.62 35.96
CA TRP A 547 -47.79 -31.79 34.88
C TRP A 547 -46.69 -30.82 35.34
N LEU A 548 -46.52 -30.63 36.65
CA LEU A 548 -45.45 -29.80 37.24
C LEU A 548 -44.26 -30.60 37.77
N LYS A 549 -44.27 -31.94 37.68
CA LYS A 549 -43.06 -32.75 37.93
C LYS A 549 -42.17 -32.67 36.69
N GLY A 550 -41.52 -31.52 36.51
CA GLY A 550 -40.32 -31.44 35.69
C GLY A 550 -39.31 -32.42 36.29
N THR A 551 -39.08 -33.54 35.62
CA THR A 551 -37.95 -34.41 35.92
C THR A 551 -36.70 -33.54 35.85
N PRO A 552 -35.93 -33.34 36.94
CA PRO A 552 -34.67 -32.63 36.87
C PRO A 552 -33.76 -33.47 35.99
N LYS A 553 -33.65 -33.10 34.72
CA LYS A 553 -32.70 -33.68 33.79
C LYS A 553 -31.34 -33.22 34.29
N ALA A 554 -30.72 -34.05 35.13
CA ALA A 554 -29.36 -33.88 35.61
C ALA A 554 -28.47 -33.69 34.39
N SER A 555 -28.15 -32.43 34.10
CA SER A 555 -27.18 -32.08 33.09
C SER A 555 -25.83 -32.55 33.61
N ALA A 556 -25.36 -33.64 33.00
CA ALA A 556 -24.03 -34.15 33.15
C ALA A 556 -23.04 -32.98 33.02
N LYS A 557 -22.41 -32.66 34.16
CA LYS A 557 -21.35 -31.69 34.33
C LYS A 557 -20.12 -32.24 33.60
N LYS A 558 -20.09 -32.12 32.28
CA LYS A 558 -18.94 -32.53 31.47
C LYS A 558 -17.86 -31.48 31.68
N LYS A 559 -16.86 -31.86 32.48
CA LYS A 559 -15.55 -31.18 32.61
C LYS A 559 -15.11 -30.69 31.23
N ARG A 560 -14.94 -29.39 31.08
CA ARG A 560 -14.07 -28.83 30.04
C ARG A 560 -12.98 -28.05 30.76
N GLU A 561 -12.00 -28.83 31.22
CA GLU A 561 -10.67 -28.36 31.55
C GLU A 561 -10.01 -27.77 30.30
N LYS A 562 -9.25 -26.70 30.55
CA LYS A 562 -8.00 -26.32 29.88
C LYS A 562 -8.04 -26.22 28.36
N TYR A 563 -8.15 -24.98 27.87
CA TYR A 563 -7.15 -24.42 26.95
C TYR A 563 -7.15 -22.89 27.15
N SER A 564 -6.23 -22.44 28.01
CA SER A 564 -5.69 -21.09 28.02
C SER A 564 -4.21 -21.27 27.76
N SER A 565 -3.80 -20.91 26.56
CA SER A 565 -2.44 -20.50 26.20
C SER A 565 -2.60 -19.49 25.09
#